data_AF-A0A3B8HBD1-F1
#
_entry.id   AF-A0A3B8HBD1-F1
#
_cell.length_a   1.000
_cell.length_b   1.000
_cell.length_c   1.000
_cell.angle_alpha   90.00
_cell.angle_beta   90.00
_cell.angle_gamma   90.00
#
_symmetry.space_group_name_H-M   'P 1'
#
loop_
_entity.id
_entity.type
_entity.pdbx_description
1 polymer ?
#
loop_
_entity_poly.entity_id
_entity_poly.type
_entity_poly.pdbx_seq_one_letter_code
_entity_poly.pdbx_strand_id
1 'polypeptide(L)'
;MSVSDASQSRLAVLIDADNAQPSITEGLLSEVAKYGIASVKRIYGDWTTPSLSGWKSLLLEHSIQPVQQFRYTVGKNATDSAMIIDAMDLLYTKRFDGFCLVSSDSDFTRLASRIREEGLLVYGFGEKKTPKAFVSACDKFIFTEVLRFQEDAGSVVKPKTANELKRDAKLVALLRSALDAASDESGWAHLGAVGSNIAKQASEFDPRNYGFTKLGELAIAINLFDVDERVQRDGHSKTIYIRDKRKKPKE
;
A
#
# COMPACT_ATOMS: atom_id res chain seq x y z
N MET A 1 4.61 34.14 14.12
CA MET A 1 4.22 32.93 14.88
C MET A 1 2.72 32.76 14.75
N SER A 2 2.12 31.66 14.33
CA SER A 2 2.54 30.41 13.70
C SER A 2 1.20 29.69 13.49
N VAL A 3 0.65 29.74 12.29
CA VAL A 3 -0.31 28.73 11.86
C VAL A 3 0.57 27.67 11.22
N SER A 4 0.86 26.59 11.95
CA SER A 4 1.44 25.39 11.37
C SER A 4 0.39 24.79 10.45
N ASP A 5 0.32 25.30 9.22
CA ASP A 5 -0.39 24.66 8.13
C ASP A 5 0.32 23.32 7.95
N ALA A 6 -0.31 22.23 8.35
CA ALA A 6 0.24 20.89 8.19
C ALA A 6 0.29 20.64 6.68
N SER A 7 1.39 21.04 6.05
CA SER A 7 1.56 20.94 4.60
C SER A 7 1.37 19.49 4.20
N GLN A 8 0.35 19.22 3.39
CA GLN A 8 0.10 17.87 2.89
C GLN A 8 1.34 17.38 2.13
N SER A 9 1.76 16.14 2.41
CA SER A 9 2.92 15.52 1.75
C SER A 9 2.77 15.56 0.23
N ARG A 10 3.80 16.00 -0.48
CA ARG A 10 3.83 16.05 -1.95
C ARG A 10 4.40 14.75 -2.49
N LEU A 11 3.62 14.06 -3.30
CA LEU A 11 3.97 12.76 -3.87
C LEU A 11 4.20 12.85 -5.37
N ALA A 12 5.25 12.16 -5.84
CA ALA A 12 5.47 11.90 -7.26
C ALA A 12 4.91 10.51 -7.62
N VAL A 13 3.89 10.44 -8.47
CA VAL A 13 3.25 9.21 -8.93
C VAL A 13 3.80 8.83 -10.30
N LEU A 14 4.52 7.71 -10.34
CA LEU A 14 5.20 7.20 -11.52
C LEU A 14 4.61 5.84 -11.87
N ILE A 15 3.97 5.77 -13.03
CA ILE A 15 3.20 4.60 -13.47
C ILE A 15 3.90 3.93 -14.64
N ASP A 16 4.18 2.65 -14.51
CA ASP A 16 4.63 1.81 -15.59
C ASP A 16 3.41 1.30 -16.36
N ALA A 17 3.18 1.83 -17.57
CA ALA A 17 1.99 1.51 -18.37
C ALA A 17 1.96 0.04 -18.84
N ASP A 18 3.13 -0.61 -18.87
CA ASP A 18 3.29 -1.98 -19.34
C ASP A 18 2.99 -3.00 -18.23
N ASN A 19 3.15 -2.60 -16.97
CA ASN A 19 2.89 -3.43 -15.79
C ASN A 19 1.63 -3.03 -14.99
N ALA A 20 0.99 -1.91 -15.31
CA ALA A 20 -0.26 -1.47 -14.69
C ALA A 20 -1.46 -1.66 -15.64
N GLN A 21 -2.67 -1.73 -15.08
CA GLN A 21 -3.90 -1.80 -15.86
C GLN A 21 -4.69 -0.47 -15.77
N PRO A 22 -5.31 0.00 -16.87
CA PRO A 22 -6.16 1.20 -16.84
C PRO A 22 -7.22 1.16 -15.73
N SER A 23 -7.79 -0.02 -15.46
CA SER A 23 -8.89 -0.25 -14.50
C SER A 23 -8.57 0.08 -13.05
N ILE A 24 -7.29 0.21 -12.67
CA ILE A 24 -6.91 0.54 -11.30
C ILE A 24 -6.73 2.04 -11.07
N THR A 25 -6.82 2.87 -12.11
CA THR A 25 -6.38 4.28 -12.08
C THR A 25 -7.09 5.09 -11.01
N GLU A 26 -8.42 5.02 -10.97
CA GLU A 26 -9.20 5.76 -9.97
C GLU A 26 -8.81 5.30 -8.56
N GLY A 27 -8.72 3.98 -8.35
CA GLY A 27 -8.48 3.39 -7.02
C GLY A 27 -7.09 3.68 -6.52
N LEU A 28 -6.12 3.65 -7.42
CA LEU A 28 -4.76 4.11 -7.21
C LEU A 28 -4.75 5.57 -6.74
N LEU A 29 -5.39 6.48 -7.46
CA LEU A 29 -5.36 7.91 -7.12
C LEU A 29 -6.09 8.20 -5.79
N SER A 30 -7.21 7.52 -5.55
CA SER A 30 -7.93 7.57 -4.26
C SER A 30 -7.07 7.04 -3.10
N GLU A 31 -6.32 5.97 -3.32
CA GLU A 31 -5.39 5.42 -2.33
C GLU A 31 -4.20 6.37 -2.09
N VAL A 32 -3.63 6.96 -3.15
CA VAL A 32 -2.55 7.96 -3.04
C VAL A 32 -3.00 9.19 -2.24
N ALA A 33 -4.24 9.66 -2.44
CA ALA A 33 -4.80 10.80 -1.74
C ALA A 33 -4.88 10.62 -0.20
N LYS A 34 -4.83 9.38 0.30
CA LYS A 34 -4.75 9.09 1.74
C LYS A 34 -3.38 9.43 2.35
N TYR A 35 -2.34 9.49 1.51
CA TYR A 35 -0.96 9.68 1.94
C TYR A 35 -0.42 11.08 1.62
N GLY A 36 -1.00 11.75 0.63
CA GLY A 36 -0.56 13.09 0.22
C GLY A 36 -1.17 13.55 -1.10
N ILE A 37 -0.71 14.70 -1.57
CA ILE A 37 -1.11 15.28 -2.86
C ILE A 37 -0.24 14.68 -3.97
N ALA A 38 -0.86 14.05 -4.96
CA ALA A 38 -0.21 13.62 -6.20
C ALA A 38 0.22 14.84 -7.05
N SER A 39 1.38 15.40 -6.71
CA SER A 39 1.91 16.66 -7.26
C SER A 39 2.51 16.48 -8.66
N VAL A 40 3.03 15.28 -8.94
CA VAL A 40 3.40 14.84 -10.28
C VAL A 40 2.71 13.51 -10.54
N LYS A 41 2.14 13.36 -11.73
CA LYS A 41 1.54 12.11 -12.22
C LYS A 41 2.08 11.86 -13.62
N ARG A 42 2.96 10.87 -13.74
CA ARG A 42 3.58 10.49 -15.02
C ARG A 42 3.36 9.02 -15.26
N ILE A 43 3.17 8.68 -16.51
CA ILE A 43 3.00 7.30 -16.96
C ILE A 43 3.91 7.05 -18.16
N TYR A 44 4.68 5.97 -18.08
CA TYR A 44 5.75 5.66 -19.00
C TYR A 44 5.34 4.48 -19.86
N GLY A 45 5.51 4.62 -21.18
CA GLY A 45 5.21 3.55 -22.11
C GLY A 45 5.53 3.91 -23.54
N ASP A 46 5.43 2.93 -24.42
CA ASP A 46 5.46 3.15 -25.86
C ASP A 46 4.03 3.38 -26.36
N TRP A 47 3.58 4.63 -26.41
CA TRP A 47 2.22 5.03 -26.81
C TRP A 47 1.92 4.76 -28.29
N THR A 48 2.91 4.30 -29.07
CA THR A 48 2.66 3.77 -30.42
C THR A 48 2.08 2.35 -30.40
N THR A 49 2.11 1.67 -29.25
CA THR A 49 1.62 0.30 -29.12
C THR A 49 0.10 0.24 -28.89
N PRO A 50 -0.65 -0.62 -29.61
CA PRO A 50 -2.10 -0.73 -29.46
C PRO A 50 -2.56 -1.16 -28.07
N SER A 51 -1.73 -1.90 -27.32
CA SER A 51 -2.03 -2.36 -25.96
C SER A 51 -2.26 -1.23 -24.96
N LEU A 52 -1.69 -0.04 -25.20
CA LEU A 52 -1.84 1.12 -24.31
C LEU A 52 -3.02 2.03 -24.68
N SER A 53 -3.79 1.70 -25.71
CA SER A 53 -4.93 2.52 -26.17
C SER A 53 -5.98 2.77 -25.08
N GLY A 54 -6.18 1.82 -24.17
CA GLY A 54 -7.13 1.92 -23.05
C GLY A 54 -6.80 2.98 -22.01
N TRP A 55 -5.59 3.55 -22.03
CA TRP A 55 -5.20 4.61 -21.09
C TRP A 55 -5.67 6.00 -21.54
N LYS A 56 -5.85 6.23 -22.84
CA LYS A 56 -5.94 7.58 -23.43
C LYS A 56 -6.98 8.48 -22.76
N SER A 57 -8.19 7.97 -22.49
CA SER A 57 -9.24 8.73 -21.81
C SER A 57 -8.86 9.08 -20.37
N LEU A 58 -8.35 8.09 -19.62
CA LEU A 58 -7.95 8.23 -18.22
C LEU A 58 -6.80 9.22 -18.03
N LEU A 59 -5.87 9.29 -18.99
CA LEU A 59 -4.76 10.25 -18.94
C LEU A 59 -5.27 11.69 -18.90
N LEU A 60 -6.23 12.01 -19.78
CA LEU A 60 -6.82 13.34 -19.88
C LEU A 60 -7.68 13.64 -18.65
N GLU A 61 -8.54 12.70 -18.26
CA GLU A 61 -9.45 12.84 -17.13
C GLU A 61 -8.72 13.10 -15.82
N HIS A 62 -7.64 12.36 -15.56
CA HIS A 62 -6.91 12.45 -14.30
C HIS A 62 -5.66 13.32 -14.37
N SER A 63 -5.43 14.04 -15.47
CA SER A 63 -4.24 14.87 -15.68
C SER A 63 -2.93 14.10 -15.44
N ILE A 64 -2.84 12.90 -16.01
CA ILE A 64 -1.63 12.05 -15.96
C ILE A 64 -0.85 12.32 -17.25
N GLN A 65 0.41 12.75 -17.10
CA GLN A 65 1.27 13.08 -18.23
C GLN A 65 1.85 11.81 -18.86
N PRO A 66 1.57 11.50 -20.14
CA PRO A 66 2.26 10.42 -20.84
C PRO A 66 3.71 10.80 -21.14
N VAL A 67 4.62 9.90 -20.82
CA VAL A 67 6.03 9.96 -21.21
C VAL A 67 6.25 8.88 -22.26
N GLN A 68 6.55 9.29 -23.49
CA GLN A 68 6.80 8.39 -24.61
C GLN A 68 8.22 7.83 -24.53
N GLN A 69 8.35 6.52 -24.62
CA GLN A 69 9.63 5.86 -24.81
C GLN A 69 9.51 4.76 -25.87
N PHE A 70 10.23 4.90 -26.99
CA PHE A 70 10.22 3.88 -28.04
C PHE A 70 10.93 2.61 -27.58
N ARG A 71 10.35 1.46 -27.90
CA ARG A 71 10.99 0.15 -27.74
C ARG A 71 11.90 -0.13 -28.93
N TYR A 72 13.22 -0.09 -28.72
CA TYR A 72 14.19 -0.44 -29.76
C TYR A 72 14.25 -1.95 -30.05
N THR A 73 13.92 -2.77 -29.05
CA THR A 73 13.85 -4.23 -29.14
C THR A 73 12.79 -4.74 -28.18
N VAL A 74 11.97 -5.70 -28.62
CA VAL A 74 10.93 -6.31 -27.79
C VAL A 74 11.57 -7.01 -26.59
N GLY A 75 11.04 -6.77 -25.39
CA GLY A 75 11.52 -7.38 -24.15
C GLY A 75 12.74 -6.70 -23.50
N LYS A 76 13.10 -5.48 -23.91
CA LYS A 76 14.07 -4.65 -23.18
C LYS A 76 13.40 -3.53 -22.39
N ASN A 77 14.05 -3.17 -21.29
CA ASN A 77 13.54 -2.31 -20.22
C ASN A 77 13.74 -0.82 -20.52
N ALA A 78 13.41 -0.39 -21.75
CA ALA A 78 13.59 0.99 -22.20
C ALA A 78 12.65 1.94 -21.45
N THR A 79 11.38 1.55 -21.30
CA THR A 79 10.38 2.27 -20.50
C THR A 79 10.85 2.41 -19.05
N ASP A 80 11.34 1.32 -18.46
CA ASP A 80 11.80 1.30 -17.06
C ASP A 80 13.00 2.21 -16.85
N SER A 81 13.94 2.20 -17.79
CA SER A 81 15.10 3.09 -17.77
C SER A 81 14.67 4.57 -17.80
N ALA A 82 13.71 4.92 -18.67
CA ALA A 82 13.18 6.28 -18.74
C ALA A 82 12.47 6.68 -17.43
N MET A 83 11.69 5.78 -16.84
CA MET A 83 11.03 5.99 -15.56
C MET A 83 12.04 6.16 -14.41
N ILE A 84 13.10 5.35 -14.37
CA ILE A 84 14.16 5.45 -13.36
C ILE A 84 14.90 6.79 -13.47
N ILE A 85 15.28 7.19 -14.68
CA ILE A 85 15.98 8.47 -14.91
C ILE A 85 15.11 9.62 -14.40
N ASP A 86 13.86 9.65 -14.81
CA ASP A 86 12.95 10.73 -14.44
C ASP A 86 12.60 10.72 -12.93
N ALA A 87 12.51 9.54 -12.31
CA ALA A 87 12.38 9.42 -10.86
C ALA A 87 13.58 10.05 -10.12
N MET A 88 14.79 9.81 -10.60
CA MET A 88 16.02 10.38 -10.03
C MET A 88 16.09 11.90 -10.24
N ASP A 89 15.69 12.40 -11.41
CA ASP A 89 15.60 13.84 -11.66
C ASP A 89 14.60 14.51 -10.70
N LEU A 90 13.41 13.91 -10.53
CA LEU A 90 12.41 14.37 -9.57
C LEU A 90 12.93 14.35 -8.13
N LEU A 91 13.64 13.28 -7.74
CA LEU A 91 14.25 13.11 -6.42
C LEU A 91 15.20 14.27 -6.11
N TYR A 92 16.09 14.61 -7.05
CA TYR A 92 17.05 15.69 -6.87
C TYR A 92 16.45 17.10 -6.92
N THR A 93 15.19 17.26 -7.32
CA THR A 93 14.51 18.56 -7.14
C THR A 93 14.25 18.89 -5.66
N LYS A 94 14.27 17.91 -4.76
CA LYS A 94 14.01 18.06 -3.31
C LYS A 94 12.66 18.71 -2.97
N ARG A 95 11.65 18.51 -3.83
CA ARG A 95 10.29 19.07 -3.66
C ARG A 95 9.27 18.03 -3.20
N PHE A 96 9.60 16.75 -3.22
CA PHE A 96 8.67 15.67 -2.88
C PHE A 96 9.03 15.05 -1.53
N ASP A 97 8.00 14.63 -0.81
CA ASP A 97 8.10 13.94 0.48
C ASP A 97 8.01 12.41 0.31
N GLY A 98 7.64 11.96 -0.89
CA GLY A 98 7.59 10.54 -1.24
C GLY A 98 7.27 10.26 -2.70
N PHE A 99 7.40 8.99 -3.06
CA PHE A 99 7.20 8.47 -4.40
C PHE A 99 6.20 7.32 -4.39
N CYS A 100 5.30 7.31 -5.37
CA CYS A 100 4.42 6.20 -5.67
C CYS A 100 4.94 5.50 -6.93
N LEU A 101 5.44 4.27 -6.77
CA LEU A 101 5.95 3.45 -7.86
C LEU A 101 4.90 2.39 -8.22
N VAL A 102 4.30 2.50 -9.40
CA VAL A 102 3.23 1.60 -9.84
C VAL A 102 3.78 0.64 -10.89
N SER A 103 4.24 -0.52 -10.45
CA SER A 103 4.74 -1.63 -11.28
C SER A 103 4.76 -2.94 -10.48
N SER A 104 4.84 -4.06 -11.19
CA SER A 104 5.11 -5.38 -10.58
C SER A 104 6.51 -5.91 -10.90
N ASP A 105 7.35 -5.09 -11.56
CA ASP A 105 8.72 -5.46 -11.94
C ASP A 105 9.70 -5.29 -10.77
N SER A 106 10.55 -6.30 -10.56
CA SER A 106 11.63 -6.27 -9.57
C SER A 106 12.75 -5.29 -9.90
N ASP A 107 12.89 -4.84 -11.14
CA ASP A 107 13.96 -3.92 -11.53
C ASP A 107 13.87 -2.57 -10.80
N PHE A 108 12.67 -2.17 -10.35
CA PHE A 108 12.46 -0.98 -9.53
C PHE A 108 12.91 -1.13 -8.06
N THR A 109 13.37 -2.31 -7.63
CA THR A 109 13.82 -2.56 -6.24
C THR A 109 14.94 -1.59 -5.83
N ARG A 110 15.94 -1.36 -6.69
CA ARG A 110 17.06 -0.45 -6.36
C ARG A 110 16.64 1.01 -6.37
N LEU A 111 15.69 1.40 -7.22
CA LEU A 111 15.10 2.73 -7.22
C LEU A 111 14.37 3.00 -5.88
N ALA A 112 13.54 2.05 -5.43
CA ALA A 112 12.84 2.16 -4.15
C ALA A 112 13.82 2.31 -2.97
N SER A 113 14.85 1.46 -2.91
CA SER A 113 15.90 1.60 -1.89
C SER A 113 16.59 2.96 -1.95
N ARG A 114 16.97 3.43 -3.14
CA ARG A 114 17.68 4.70 -3.33
C ARG A 114 16.87 5.91 -2.87
N ILE A 115 15.55 5.92 -3.13
CA ILE A 115 14.65 6.98 -2.67
C ILE A 115 14.56 6.98 -1.13
N ARG A 116 14.48 5.80 -0.51
CA ARG A 116 14.45 5.67 0.96
C ARG A 116 15.76 6.05 1.63
N GLU A 117 16.89 5.82 0.95
CA GLU A 117 18.21 6.30 1.42
C GLU A 117 18.27 7.84 1.51
N GLU A 118 17.45 8.57 0.74
CA GLU A 118 17.28 10.03 0.88
C GLU A 118 16.28 10.43 1.99
N GLY A 119 15.74 9.46 2.73
CA GLY A 119 14.78 9.69 3.81
C GLY A 119 13.35 9.97 3.34
N LEU A 120 13.03 9.72 2.07
CA LEU A 120 11.68 9.89 1.52
C LEU A 120 10.86 8.59 1.58
N LEU A 121 9.54 8.74 1.64
CA LEU A 121 8.63 7.59 1.67
C LEU A 121 8.47 6.96 0.28
N VAL A 122 8.45 5.64 0.22
CA VAL A 122 8.14 4.89 -1.01
C VAL A 122 6.87 4.06 -0.82
N TYR A 123 5.87 4.37 -1.63
CA TYR A 123 4.64 3.61 -1.77
C TYR A 123 4.70 2.78 -3.05
N GLY A 124 4.81 1.46 -2.91
CA GLY A 124 4.75 0.53 -4.04
C GLY A 124 3.32 0.12 -4.35
N PHE A 125 3.00 -0.04 -5.63
CA PHE A 125 1.72 -0.53 -6.10
C PHE A 125 1.95 -1.58 -7.19
N GLY A 126 1.48 -2.80 -6.98
CA GLY A 126 1.65 -3.88 -7.95
C GLY A 126 0.70 -5.05 -7.72
N GLU A 127 0.73 -6.04 -8.59
CA GLU A 127 -0.09 -7.26 -8.45
C GLU A 127 0.47 -8.17 -7.34
N LYS A 128 -0.33 -9.12 -6.85
CA LYS A 128 0.12 -10.09 -5.83
C LYS A 128 1.33 -10.93 -6.25
N LYS A 129 1.59 -11.05 -7.54
CA LYS A 129 2.76 -11.76 -8.09
C LYS A 129 4.07 -10.97 -7.96
N THR A 130 4.01 -9.71 -7.50
CA THR A 130 5.19 -8.84 -7.38
C THR A 130 6.26 -9.51 -6.50
N PRO A 131 7.53 -9.55 -6.94
CA PRO A 131 8.61 -10.15 -6.18
C PRO A 131 8.79 -9.53 -4.78
N LYS A 132 9.03 -10.39 -3.78
CA LYS A 132 9.20 -9.97 -2.38
C LYS A 132 10.31 -8.93 -2.19
N ALA A 133 11.35 -8.96 -3.03
CA ALA A 133 12.45 -8.00 -2.97
C ALA A 133 11.96 -6.57 -3.19
N PHE A 134 11.11 -6.34 -4.20
CA PHE A 134 10.55 -5.02 -4.47
C PHE A 134 9.55 -4.59 -3.39
N VAL A 135 8.68 -5.52 -2.96
CA VAL A 135 7.73 -5.28 -1.86
C VAL A 135 8.43 -4.81 -0.59
N SER A 136 9.53 -5.49 -0.21
CA SER A 136 10.31 -5.18 1.00
C SER A 136 11.13 -3.90 0.86
N ALA A 137 11.38 -3.44 -0.37
CA ALA A 137 12.11 -2.20 -0.62
C ALA A 137 11.24 -0.95 -0.40
N CYS A 138 9.91 -1.08 -0.38
CA CYS A 138 8.97 0.02 -0.14
C CYS A 138 8.65 0.17 1.36
N ASP A 139 8.27 1.38 1.79
CA ASP A 139 7.76 1.60 3.15
C ASP A 139 6.33 1.06 3.31
N LYS A 140 5.55 1.14 2.24
CA LYS A 140 4.23 0.50 2.13
C LYS A 140 4.04 -0.05 0.73
N PHE A 141 3.45 -1.24 0.62
CA PHE A 141 3.12 -1.86 -0.66
C PHE A 141 1.63 -2.19 -0.72
N ILE A 142 0.95 -1.70 -1.76
CA ILE A 142 -0.49 -1.89 -1.95
C ILE A 142 -0.70 -2.81 -3.15
N PHE A 143 -1.38 -3.93 -2.92
CA PHE A 143 -1.75 -4.84 -3.99
C PHE A 143 -2.91 -4.28 -4.82
N THR A 144 -2.73 -4.17 -6.13
CA THR A 144 -3.70 -3.51 -7.03
C THR A 144 -5.08 -4.19 -7.06
N GLU A 145 -5.17 -5.45 -6.65
CA GLU A 145 -6.42 -6.19 -6.51
C GLU A 145 -7.37 -5.52 -5.50
N VAL A 146 -6.86 -4.80 -4.49
CA VAL A 146 -7.71 -4.06 -3.55
C VAL A 146 -8.14 -2.68 -4.07
N LEU A 147 -7.64 -2.27 -5.24
CA LEU A 147 -7.88 -0.95 -5.85
C LEU A 147 -8.90 -0.97 -7.00
N ARG A 148 -9.31 -2.14 -7.49
CA ARG A 148 -10.24 -2.28 -8.64
C ARG A 148 -11.70 -1.87 -8.32
N PHE A 149 -11.91 -0.98 -7.34
CA PHE A 149 -13.18 -0.37 -6.85
C PHE A 149 -14.40 -1.30 -6.73
N GLN A 150 -14.89 -1.63 -5.54
CA GLN A 150 -15.80 -0.85 -4.67
C GLN A 150 -17.12 -0.31 -5.26
N GLU A 151 -17.36 -0.33 -6.59
CA GLU A 151 -18.70 -0.11 -7.18
C GLU A 151 -19.34 -1.41 -7.70
N ASP A 152 -18.53 -2.36 -8.18
CA ASP A 152 -19.00 -3.71 -8.45
C ASP A 152 -18.95 -4.54 -7.17
N ALA A 153 -20.13 -4.85 -6.62
CA ALA A 153 -20.34 -5.79 -5.51
C ALA A 153 -19.78 -7.22 -5.77
N GLY A 154 -19.13 -7.45 -6.92
CA GLY A 154 -18.50 -8.72 -7.32
C GLY A 154 -16.97 -8.79 -7.22
N SER A 155 -16.23 -7.68 -7.06
CA SER A 155 -14.75 -7.65 -7.12
C SER A 155 -14.05 -7.53 -5.75
N VAL A 156 -14.82 -7.50 -4.65
CA VAL A 156 -14.23 -7.47 -3.31
C VAL A 156 -13.60 -8.83 -3.02
N VAL A 157 -12.32 -8.84 -2.63
CA VAL A 157 -11.68 -10.04 -2.05
C VAL A 157 -12.63 -10.62 -1.02
N LYS A 158 -13.14 -11.84 -1.27
CA LYS A 158 -14.15 -12.45 -0.39
C LYS A 158 -13.59 -12.55 1.03
N PRO A 159 -14.37 -12.17 2.07
CA PRO A 159 -13.94 -12.31 3.45
C PRO A 159 -13.52 -13.75 3.73
N LYS A 160 -12.26 -13.93 4.13
CA LYS A 160 -11.75 -15.26 4.48
C LYS A 160 -12.39 -15.73 5.79
N THR A 161 -12.70 -17.02 5.85
CA THR A 161 -13.21 -17.65 7.06
C THR A 161 -12.14 -17.71 8.16
N ALA A 162 -12.58 -17.84 9.41
CA ALA A 162 -11.66 -18.01 10.55
C ALA A 162 -10.65 -19.16 10.35
N ASN A 163 -11.08 -20.27 9.74
CA ASN A 163 -10.21 -21.42 9.49
C ASN A 163 -9.15 -21.13 8.42
N GLU A 164 -9.50 -20.41 7.35
CA GLU A 164 -8.54 -20.00 6.33
C GLU A 164 -7.51 -19.02 6.90
N LEU A 165 -7.97 -18.06 7.71
CA LEU A 165 -7.09 -17.10 8.37
C LEU A 165 -6.12 -17.78 9.36
N LYS A 166 -6.59 -18.75 10.15
CA LYS A 166 -5.76 -19.50 11.11
C LYS A 166 -4.72 -20.40 10.44
N ARG A 167 -4.96 -20.83 9.20
CA ARG A 167 -4.00 -21.65 8.41
C ARG A 167 -2.90 -20.81 7.77
N ASP A 168 -3.08 -19.50 7.65
CA ASP A 168 -2.05 -18.59 7.18
C ASP A 168 -1.02 -18.34 8.30
N ALA A 169 0.02 -19.18 8.32
CA ALA A 169 1.06 -19.12 9.34
C ALA A 169 1.78 -17.76 9.36
N LYS A 170 1.93 -17.11 8.21
CA LYS A 170 2.58 -15.79 8.10
C LYS A 170 1.70 -14.73 8.76
N LEU A 171 0.40 -14.70 8.45
CA LEU A 171 -0.55 -13.79 9.08
C LEU A 171 -0.59 -13.97 10.60
N VAL A 172 -0.71 -15.22 11.06
CA VAL A 172 -0.80 -15.54 12.48
C VAL A 172 0.47 -15.13 13.22
N ALA A 173 1.64 -15.41 12.66
CA ALA A 173 2.92 -15.00 13.24
C ALA A 173 3.05 -13.47 13.31
N LEU A 174 2.68 -12.76 12.24
CA LEU A 174 2.72 -11.30 12.19
C LEU A 174 1.82 -10.66 13.24
N LEU A 175 0.54 -11.06 13.33
CA LEU A 175 -0.40 -10.50 14.29
C LEU A 175 0.04 -10.74 15.74
N ARG A 176 0.58 -11.92 16.04
CA ARG A 176 1.08 -12.26 17.38
C ARG A 176 2.37 -11.53 17.74
N SER A 177 3.32 -11.45 16.81
CA SER A 177 4.55 -10.69 16.98
C SER A 177 4.27 -9.21 17.26
N ALA A 178 3.38 -8.60 16.47
CA ALA A 178 3.02 -7.20 16.64
C ALA A 178 2.23 -6.95 17.94
N LEU A 179 1.37 -7.90 18.34
CA LEU A 179 0.67 -7.88 19.61
C LEU A 179 1.64 -7.95 20.79
N ASP A 180 2.57 -8.92 20.77
CA ASP A 180 3.54 -9.12 21.85
C ASP A 180 4.43 -7.89 22.04
N ALA A 181 4.82 -7.22 20.95
CA ALA A 181 5.58 -5.97 20.99
C ALA A 181 4.78 -4.75 21.49
N ALA A 182 3.44 -4.82 21.53
CA ALA A 182 2.56 -3.74 21.95
C ALA A 182 1.81 -4.03 23.27
N SER A 183 1.96 -5.23 23.81
CA SER A 183 1.22 -5.67 24.99
C SER A 183 1.80 -5.09 26.28
N ASP A 184 0.91 -4.76 27.22
CA ASP A 184 1.27 -4.43 28.59
C ASP A 184 1.54 -5.68 29.45
N GLU A 185 1.83 -5.48 30.73
CA GLU A 185 2.05 -6.57 31.70
C GLU A 185 0.86 -7.53 31.85
N SER A 186 -0.35 -7.06 31.54
CA SER A 186 -1.58 -7.86 31.58
C SER A 186 -1.85 -8.62 30.26
N GLY A 187 -0.99 -8.43 29.26
CA GLY A 187 -1.07 -9.04 27.94
C GLY A 187 -2.06 -8.36 26.99
N TRP A 188 -2.64 -7.22 27.37
CA TRP A 188 -3.54 -6.46 26.50
C TRP A 188 -2.74 -5.43 25.70
N ALA A 189 -3.13 -5.22 24.45
CA ALA A 189 -2.57 -4.16 23.62
C ALA A 189 -3.66 -3.33 22.96
N HIS A 190 -3.41 -2.03 22.83
CA HIS A 190 -4.23 -1.15 22.00
C HIS A 190 -4.09 -1.55 20.52
N LEU A 191 -5.21 -1.81 19.83
CA LEU A 191 -5.20 -2.28 18.45
C LEU A 191 -4.48 -1.32 17.49
N GLY A 192 -4.56 -0.01 17.74
CA GLY A 192 -3.81 0.98 16.97
C GLY A 192 -2.29 0.79 17.07
N ALA A 193 -1.77 0.48 18.26
CA ALA A 193 -0.35 0.22 18.47
C ALA A 193 0.08 -1.09 17.79
N VAL A 194 -0.76 -2.13 17.85
CA VAL A 194 -0.56 -3.36 17.10
C VAL A 194 -0.50 -3.07 15.59
N GLY A 195 -1.43 -2.27 15.07
CA GLY A 195 -1.44 -1.85 13.68
C GLY A 195 -0.17 -1.09 13.26
N SER A 196 0.31 -0.16 14.09
CA SER A 196 1.58 0.53 13.86
C SER A 196 2.78 -0.41 13.84
N ASN A 197 2.80 -1.42 14.71
CA ASN A 197 3.86 -2.43 14.70
C ASN A 197 3.80 -3.34 13.47
N ILE A 198 2.59 -3.73 13.04
CA ILE A 198 2.40 -4.48 11.79
C ILE A 198 2.95 -3.70 10.60
N ALA A 199 2.61 -2.42 10.49
CA ALA A 199 3.08 -1.56 9.39
C ALA A 199 4.62 -1.46 9.32
N LYS A 200 5.30 -1.55 10.46
CA LYS A 200 6.78 -1.57 10.52
C LYS A 200 7.38 -2.93 10.14
N GLN A 201 6.66 -4.03 10.39
CA GLN A 201 7.16 -5.39 10.18
C GLN A 201 6.82 -5.95 8.79
N ALA A 202 5.72 -5.49 8.18
CA ALA A 202 5.22 -5.99 6.90
C ALA A 202 4.61 -4.83 6.10
N SER A 203 5.37 -4.31 5.12
CA SER A 203 4.98 -3.18 4.28
C SER A 203 3.74 -3.48 3.43
N GLU A 204 3.50 -4.76 3.10
CA GLU A 204 2.40 -5.23 2.26
C GLU A 204 1.13 -5.58 3.03
N PHE A 205 1.17 -5.52 4.36
CA PHE A 205 0.02 -5.92 5.15
C PHE A 205 -1.14 -4.93 4.97
N ASP A 206 -2.28 -5.47 4.55
CA ASP A 206 -3.54 -4.75 4.43
C ASP A 206 -4.70 -5.71 4.75
N PRO A 207 -5.62 -5.37 5.68
CA PRO A 207 -6.79 -6.18 5.98
C PRO A 207 -7.65 -6.50 4.74
N ARG A 208 -7.65 -5.62 3.72
CA ARG A 208 -8.40 -5.80 2.47
C ARG A 208 -7.91 -7.00 1.67
N ASN A 209 -6.63 -7.39 1.83
CA ASN A 209 -6.09 -8.62 1.23
C ASN A 209 -6.76 -9.90 1.74
N TYR A 210 -7.48 -9.79 2.86
CA TYR A 210 -8.20 -10.87 3.52
C TYR A 210 -9.73 -10.67 3.48
N GLY A 211 -10.20 -9.62 2.80
CA GLY A 211 -11.62 -9.28 2.66
C GLY A 211 -12.21 -8.49 3.82
N PHE A 212 -11.38 -7.80 4.61
CA PHE A 212 -11.82 -6.95 5.72
C PHE A 212 -11.46 -5.48 5.48
N THR A 213 -12.32 -4.55 5.84
CA THR A 213 -12.08 -3.12 5.61
C THR A 213 -11.18 -2.51 6.67
N LYS A 214 -11.22 -3.07 7.88
CA LYS A 214 -10.48 -2.57 9.05
C LYS A 214 -9.72 -3.72 9.73
N LEU A 215 -8.61 -3.36 10.39
CA LEU A 215 -7.82 -4.32 11.18
C LEU A 215 -8.65 -4.96 12.31
N GLY A 216 -9.58 -4.21 12.92
CA GLY A 216 -10.45 -4.71 13.98
C GLY A 216 -11.36 -5.85 13.49
N GLU A 217 -11.93 -5.71 12.29
CA GLU A 217 -12.77 -6.75 11.68
C GLU A 217 -11.97 -8.03 11.45
N LEU A 218 -10.74 -7.92 10.92
CA LEU A 218 -9.83 -9.04 10.73
C LEU A 218 -9.44 -9.70 12.08
N ALA A 219 -9.14 -8.90 13.11
CA ALA A 219 -8.77 -9.39 14.43
C ALA A 219 -9.91 -10.15 15.12
N ILE A 220 -11.16 -9.72 14.92
CA ILE A 220 -12.36 -10.42 15.38
C ILE A 220 -12.54 -11.72 14.57
N ALA A 221 -12.50 -11.62 13.23
CA ALA A 221 -12.79 -12.72 12.33
C ALA A 221 -11.80 -13.90 12.45
N ILE A 222 -10.52 -13.62 12.70
CA ILE A 222 -9.52 -14.68 12.89
C ILE A 222 -9.74 -15.47 14.19
N ASN A 223 -10.50 -14.94 15.15
CA ASN A 223 -10.88 -15.61 16.40
C ASN A 223 -9.69 -16.30 17.11
N LEU A 224 -8.56 -15.59 17.18
CA LEU A 224 -7.37 -15.96 17.95
C LEU A 224 -7.16 -15.05 19.18
N PHE A 225 -7.87 -13.92 19.22
CA PHE A 225 -7.70 -12.88 20.23
C PHE A 225 -8.98 -12.69 21.03
N ASP A 226 -8.83 -12.42 22.33
CA ASP A 226 -9.86 -11.74 23.10
C ASP A 226 -9.91 -10.29 22.63
N VAL A 227 -11.11 -9.74 22.46
CA VAL A 227 -11.34 -8.37 21.95
C VAL A 227 -12.19 -7.62 22.97
N ASP A 228 -11.72 -6.45 23.38
CA ASP A 228 -12.42 -5.54 24.30
C ASP A 228 -12.65 -4.20 23.60
N GLU A 229 -13.91 -3.91 23.29
CA GLU A 229 -14.34 -2.64 22.69
C GLU A 229 -14.78 -1.66 23.78
N ARG A 230 -13.98 -0.60 23.97
CA ARG A 230 -14.27 0.46 24.94
C ARG A 230 -14.75 1.70 24.21
N VAL A 231 -15.99 2.12 24.48
CA VAL A 231 -16.54 3.39 23.97
C VAL A 231 -15.92 4.53 24.78
N GLN A 232 -15.33 5.53 24.11
CA GLN A 232 -14.82 6.71 24.79
C GLN A 232 -15.96 7.58 25.33
N ARG A 233 -15.65 8.45 26.29
CA ARG A 233 -16.61 9.36 26.95
C ARG A 233 -17.39 10.25 25.96
N ASP A 234 -16.83 10.50 24.79
CA ASP A 234 -17.44 11.34 23.75
C ASP A 234 -18.45 10.57 22.87
N GLY A 235 -18.69 9.28 23.13
CA GLY A 235 -19.72 8.46 22.49
C GLY A 235 -19.49 8.08 21.01
N HIS A 236 -18.60 8.78 20.31
CA HIS A 236 -18.37 8.62 18.88
C HIS A 236 -17.16 7.76 18.50
N SER A 237 -16.16 7.64 19.39
CA SER A 237 -14.93 6.86 19.15
C SER A 237 -14.92 5.57 19.97
N LYS A 238 -14.66 4.45 19.28
CA LYS A 238 -14.41 3.15 19.89
C LYS A 238 -12.91 2.87 19.95
N THR A 239 -12.43 2.48 21.13
CA THR A 239 -11.05 2.04 21.35
C THR A 239 -11.07 0.51 21.45
N ILE A 240 -10.27 -0.18 20.65
CA ILE A 240 -10.22 -1.64 20.63
C ILE A 240 -8.93 -2.11 21.30
N TYR A 241 -9.06 -3.00 22.27
CA TYR A 241 -7.95 -3.74 22.87
C TYR A 241 -8.02 -5.21 22.48
N ILE A 242 -6.87 -5.83 22.27
CA ILE A 242 -6.77 -7.25 21.96
C ILE A 242 -5.74 -7.96 22.84
N ARG A 243 -5.95 -9.24 23.10
CA ARG A 243 -5.03 -10.13 23.83
C ARG A 243 -5.03 -11.53 23.23
N ASP A 244 -3.89 -12.22 23.18
CA ASP A 244 -3.81 -13.60 22.68
C ASP A 244 -4.54 -14.54 23.65
N LYS A 245 -5.53 -15.29 23.14
CA LYS A 245 -6.31 -16.26 23.92
C LYS A 245 -5.44 -17.30 24.63
N ARG A 246 -4.26 -17.61 24.07
CA ARG A 246 -3.30 -18.57 24.67
C ARG A 246 -2.61 -18.04 25.92
N LYS A 247 -2.54 -16.71 26.10
CA LYS A 247 -1.90 -16.05 27.23
C LYS A 247 -2.90 -15.68 28.33
N LYS A 248 -4.17 -16.09 28.21
CA LYS A 248 -5.16 -15.90 29.27
C LYS A 248 -4.69 -16.67 30.52
N PRO A 249 -4.54 -16.01 31.69
CA PRO A 249 -4.29 -16.71 32.95
C PRO A 249 -5.39 -17.77 33.14
N LYS A 250 -5.00 -19.00 33.49
CA LYS A 250 -5.99 -20.01 33.89
C LYS A 250 -6.62 -19.50 35.19
N GLU A 251 -7.93 -19.26 35.15
CA GLU A 251 -8.76 -19.05 36.35
C GLU A 251 -8.77 -20.29 37.24
#